data_AF-A0A8I1WAD4-F1
#
_entry.id   AF-A0A8I1WAD4-F1
#
_cell.length_a   1.000
_cell.length_b   1.000
_cell.length_c   1.000
_cell.angle_alpha   90.00
_cell.angle_beta   90.00
_cell.angle_gamma   90.00
#
_symmetry.space_group_name_H-M   'P 1'
#
loop_
_entity.id
_entity.type
_entity.pdbx_description
1 polymer ?
#
loop_
_entity_poly.entity_id
_entity_poly.type
_entity_poly.pdbx_seq_one_letter_code
_entity_poly.pdbx_strand_id
1 'polypeptide(L)'
;VMDVTLLNELAISSLTRDNIPVPTECSDGVPNAFVPGRNILFLTLAAIYAYQIGAESIITGVCATDFSGYPDCRDEFVKALHPAVNLGIARDIRFDTPPMWLDKAETWALADYYGALETVRNETLTCYNAVQGDGRGECHACHL
;
A
#
# COMPACT_ATOMS: atom_id res chain seq x y z
N VAL A 1 -12.69 -10.80 2.83
CA VAL A 1 -12.62 -9.34 3.01
C VAL A 1 -12.74 -9.06 4.50
N MET A 2 -11.77 -8.35 5.08
CA MET A 2 -11.75 -8.01 6.51
C MET A 2 -12.19 -6.55 6.67
N ASP A 3 -13.14 -6.30 7.57
CA ASP A 3 -13.58 -4.95 7.91
C ASP A 3 -12.56 -4.31 8.87
N VAL A 4 -12.09 -3.12 8.50
CA VAL A 4 -11.09 -2.33 9.27
C VAL A 4 -11.59 -0.91 9.54
N THR A 5 -12.90 -0.70 9.61
CA THR A 5 -13.54 0.58 9.93
C THR A 5 -13.02 1.25 11.23
N LEU A 6 -12.49 0.49 12.18
CA LEU A 6 -11.79 0.98 13.38
C LEU A 6 -10.67 1.99 13.07
N LEU A 7 -10.03 1.92 11.90
CA LEU A 7 -9.02 2.90 11.47
C LEU A 7 -9.55 4.34 11.47
N ASN A 8 -10.85 4.52 11.24
CA ASN A 8 -11.48 5.84 11.24
C ASN A 8 -11.52 6.46 12.64
N GLU A 9 -11.48 5.65 13.69
CA GLU A 9 -11.43 6.11 15.08
C GLU A 9 -10.00 6.46 15.51
N LEU A 10 -9.01 5.75 14.97
CA LEU A 10 -7.60 5.88 15.37
C LEU A 10 -6.88 7.05 14.68
N ALA A 11 -7.31 7.44 13.48
CA ALA A 11 -6.61 8.44 12.69
C ALA A 11 -7.52 9.43 11.96
N ILE A 12 -7.14 10.70 12.00
CA ILE A 12 -7.82 11.80 11.30
C ILE A 12 -7.06 12.06 9.99
N SER A 13 -7.66 11.72 8.84
CA SER A 13 -7.09 11.98 7.51
C SER A 13 -8.17 12.06 6.44
N SER A 14 -7.81 12.52 5.23
CA SER A 14 -8.67 12.48 4.03
C SER A 14 -9.06 11.06 3.59
N LEU A 15 -8.39 10.02 4.10
CA LEU A 15 -8.77 8.62 3.86
C LEU A 15 -9.80 8.10 4.85
N THR A 16 -9.94 8.76 6.01
CA THR A 16 -10.80 8.28 7.11
C THR A 16 -12.00 9.21 7.37
N ARG A 17 -12.05 10.39 6.74
CA ARG A 17 -13.15 11.35 6.89
C ARG A 17 -13.46 12.08 5.58
N ASP A 18 -14.73 12.04 5.18
CA ASP A 18 -15.25 12.68 3.96
C ASP A 18 -15.13 14.22 3.96
N ASN A 19 -14.94 14.82 5.14
CA ASN A 19 -14.86 16.27 5.29
C ASN A 19 -13.45 16.86 5.14
N ILE A 20 -12.43 16.03 4.90
CA ILE A 20 -11.05 16.48 4.66
C ILE A 20 -10.75 16.33 3.16
N PRO A 21 -10.56 17.43 2.41
CA PRO A 21 -10.33 17.36 0.97
C PRO A 21 -9.01 16.65 0.63
N VAL A 22 -9.03 15.87 -0.44
CA VAL A 22 -7.83 15.24 -1.02
C VAL A 22 -6.93 16.35 -1.59
N PRO A 23 -5.64 16.44 -1.22
CA PRO A 23 -4.75 17.47 -1.72
C PRO A 23 -4.58 17.38 -3.24
N THR A 24 -4.70 18.52 -3.93
CA THR A 24 -4.41 18.65 -5.38
C THR A 24 -2.93 18.89 -5.68
N GLU A 25 -2.14 19.34 -4.70
CA GLU A 25 -0.70 19.59 -4.83
C GLU A 25 0.08 18.87 -3.72
N CYS A 26 1.19 18.21 -4.08
CA CYS A 26 2.19 17.77 -3.12
C CYS A 26 3.08 18.95 -2.78
N SER A 27 2.83 19.63 -1.65
CA SER A 27 3.82 20.51 -1.06
C SER A 27 4.96 19.69 -0.44
N ASP A 28 6.17 20.25 -0.38
CA ASP A 28 7.36 19.63 0.23
C ASP A 28 7.08 19.25 1.69
N GLY A 29 6.59 18.02 1.90
CA GLY A 29 6.09 17.53 3.18
C GLY A 29 5.29 16.25 3.03
N VAL A 30 5.04 15.60 4.17
CA VAL A 30 4.22 14.39 4.22
C VAL A 30 2.78 14.77 3.81
N PRO A 31 2.18 14.14 2.77
CA PRO A 31 0.86 14.53 2.29
C PRO A 31 -0.19 14.51 3.40
N ASN A 32 -1.20 15.38 3.32
CA ASN A 32 -2.31 15.45 4.30
C ASN A 32 -3.16 14.14 4.36
N ALA A 33 -2.88 13.18 3.47
CA ALA A 33 -3.41 11.81 3.48
C ALA A 33 -2.60 10.84 4.37
N PHE A 34 -1.57 11.32 5.07
CA PHE A 34 -0.76 10.49 5.96
C PHE A 34 -1.49 10.17 7.25
N VAL A 35 -1.69 8.87 7.44
CA VAL A 35 -2.05 8.31 8.73
C VAL A 35 -0.80 7.66 9.32
N PRO A 36 -0.23 8.19 10.41
CA PRO A 36 0.96 7.60 11.00
C PRO A 36 0.68 6.18 11.46
N GLY A 37 1.54 5.24 11.05
CA GLY A 37 1.48 3.84 11.48
C GLY A 37 0.40 2.99 10.80
N ARG A 38 -0.23 3.48 9.73
CA ARG A 38 -1.27 2.73 9.01
C ARG A 38 -0.77 1.38 8.51
N ASN A 39 0.41 1.33 7.88
CA ASN A 39 0.93 0.07 7.35
C ASN A 39 1.41 -0.88 8.46
N ILE A 40 1.77 -0.35 9.64
CA ILE A 40 2.03 -1.17 10.84
C ILE A 40 0.79 -1.98 11.18
N LEU A 41 -0.37 -1.31 11.24
CA LEU A 41 -1.64 -1.97 11.54
C LEU A 41 -2.00 -2.98 10.45
N PHE A 42 -1.90 -2.59 9.18
CA PHE A 42 -2.23 -3.49 8.06
C PHE A 42 -1.41 -4.77 8.05
N LEU A 43 -0.08 -4.66 8.21
CA LEU A 43 0.78 -5.85 8.24
C LEU A 43 0.54 -6.71 9.48
N THR A 44 0.25 -6.10 10.63
CA THR A 44 -0.11 -6.84 11.85
C THR A 44 -1.41 -7.62 11.68
N LEU A 45 -2.45 -6.98 11.13
CA LEU A 45 -3.73 -7.64 10.86
C LEU A 45 -3.60 -8.73 9.79
N ALA A 46 -2.84 -8.47 8.72
CA ALA A 46 -2.54 -9.44 7.68
C ALA A 46 -1.82 -10.67 8.25
N ALA A 47 -0.91 -10.50 9.20
CA ALA A 47 -0.21 -11.60 9.85
C ALA A 47 -1.12 -12.45 10.75
N ILE A 48 -2.00 -11.80 11.52
CA ILE A 48 -3.03 -12.53 12.28
C ILE A 48 -3.92 -13.32 11.33
N TYR A 49 -4.37 -12.72 10.23
CA TYR A 49 -5.20 -13.40 9.24
C TYR A 49 -4.46 -14.57 8.56
N ALA A 50 -3.22 -14.35 8.12
CA ALA A 50 -2.35 -15.36 7.52
C ALA A 50 -2.15 -16.57 8.46
N TYR A 51 -1.95 -16.31 9.75
CA TYR A 51 -1.86 -17.35 10.78
C TYR A 51 -3.13 -18.22 10.80
N GLN A 52 -4.32 -17.62 10.82
CA GLN A 52 -5.59 -18.33 10.91
C GLN A 52 -5.85 -19.23 9.70
N ILE A 53 -5.51 -18.75 8.50
CA ILE A 53 -5.74 -19.51 7.25
C ILE A 53 -4.58 -20.45 6.90
N GLY A 54 -3.52 -20.47 7.71
CA GLY A 54 -2.36 -21.31 7.47
C GLY A 54 -1.41 -20.82 6.37
N ALA A 55 -1.47 -19.55 5.97
CA ALA A 55 -0.59 -19.00 4.95
C ALA A 55 0.85 -18.85 5.45
N GLU A 56 1.81 -19.00 4.54
CA GLU A 56 3.25 -18.92 4.82
C GLU A 56 3.86 -17.56 4.48
N SER A 57 3.13 -16.74 3.71
CA SER A 57 3.62 -15.44 3.26
C SER A 57 2.48 -14.42 3.17
N ILE A 58 2.85 -13.17 3.42
CA ILE A 58 2.08 -11.97 3.16
C ILE A 58 2.81 -11.19 2.08
N ILE A 59 2.12 -10.96 0.96
CA ILE A 59 2.62 -10.14 -0.13
C ILE A 59 2.03 -8.74 0.03
N THR A 60 2.86 -7.71 -0.03
CA THR A 60 2.42 -6.31 0.03
C THR A 60 3.05 -5.48 -1.10
N GLY A 61 2.27 -4.54 -1.62
CA GLY A 61 2.67 -3.64 -2.71
C GLY A 61 3.39 -2.37 -2.26
N VAL A 62 3.81 -2.28 -0.99
CA VAL A 62 4.58 -1.12 -0.53
C VAL A 62 5.93 -1.04 -1.27
N CYS A 63 6.35 0.19 -1.56
CA CYS A 63 7.55 0.47 -2.33
C CYS A 63 8.30 1.67 -1.74
N ALA A 64 9.63 1.64 -1.81
CA ALA A 64 10.48 2.72 -1.31
C ALA A 64 10.77 3.80 -2.38
N THR A 65 10.50 3.53 -3.66
CA THR A 65 10.80 4.45 -4.78
C THR A 65 9.72 5.51 -5.00
N ASP A 66 8.52 5.32 -4.45
CA ASP A 66 7.43 6.30 -4.57
C ASP A 66 7.74 7.56 -3.73
N PHE A 67 7.68 8.71 -4.40
CA PHE A 67 8.06 10.07 -3.95
C PHE A 67 7.43 10.56 -2.63
N SER A 68 6.47 9.83 -2.07
CA SER A 68 5.70 10.24 -0.89
C SER A 68 6.40 10.02 0.46
N GLY A 69 7.53 9.29 0.49
CA GLY A 69 8.46 9.29 1.63
C GLY A 69 7.95 8.66 2.93
N TYR A 70 6.84 7.92 2.88
CA TYR A 70 6.23 7.28 4.06
C TYR A 70 7.21 6.34 4.78
N PRO A 71 7.50 6.56 6.07
CA PRO A 71 8.49 5.76 6.81
C PRO A 71 8.05 4.29 6.95
N ASP A 72 6.74 4.03 6.98
CA ASP A 72 6.13 2.71 7.07
C ASP A 72 5.93 2.01 5.71
N CYS A 73 6.57 2.51 4.65
CA CYS A 73 6.70 1.82 3.35
C CYS A 73 8.14 1.34 3.05
N ARG A 74 9.11 1.72 3.89
CA ARG A 74 10.53 1.44 3.63
C ARG A 74 10.90 -0.01 3.92
N ASP A 75 11.89 -0.53 3.20
CA ASP A 75 12.46 -1.86 3.42
C ASP A 75 12.93 -2.06 4.88
N GLU A 76 13.60 -1.06 5.45
CA GLU A 76 14.05 -1.09 6.86
C GLU A 76 12.89 -1.31 7.83
N PHE A 77 11.75 -0.65 7.58
CA PHE A 77 10.55 -0.83 8.39
C PHE A 77 9.98 -2.25 8.26
N VAL A 78 9.82 -2.74 7.03
CA VAL A 78 9.26 -4.09 6.79
C VAL A 78 10.15 -5.16 7.43
N LYS A 79 11.47 -5.02 7.30
CA LYS A 79 12.46 -5.92 7.92
C LYS A 79 12.48 -5.84 9.45
N ALA A 80 12.17 -4.68 10.03
CA ALA A 80 12.07 -4.52 11.48
C ALA A 80 10.76 -5.11 12.02
N LEU A 81 9.64 -4.93 11.31
CA LEU A 81 8.34 -5.41 11.75
C LEU A 81 8.21 -6.93 11.64
N HIS A 82 8.73 -7.53 10.56
CA HIS A 82 8.66 -8.97 10.30
C HIS A 82 9.06 -9.86 11.52
N PRO A 83 10.27 -9.71 12.10
CA PRO A 83 10.66 -10.53 13.25
C PRO A 83 9.83 -10.21 14.50
N ALA A 84 9.42 -8.95 14.71
CA ALA A 84 8.59 -8.57 15.85
C ALA A 84 7.23 -9.27 15.80
N VAL A 85 6.61 -9.33 14.62
CA VAL A 85 5.34 -10.03 14.39
C VAL A 85 5.51 -11.54 14.55
N ASN A 86 6.52 -12.14 13.91
CA ASN A 86 6.74 -13.59 13.98
C ASN A 86 7.00 -14.08 15.41
N LEU A 87 7.70 -13.28 16.22
CA LEU A 87 7.86 -13.54 17.66
C LEU A 87 6.50 -13.50 18.39
N GLY A 88 5.66 -12.50 18.11
CA GLY A 88 4.37 -12.33 18.76
C GLY A 88 3.34 -13.42 18.44
N ILE A 89 3.37 -13.95 17.21
CA ILE A 89 2.44 -15.01 16.78
C ILE A 89 3.03 -16.42 16.86
N ALA A 90 4.29 -16.55 17.29
CA ALA A 90 5.04 -17.81 17.36
C ALA A 90 5.00 -18.64 16.06
N ARG A 91 5.11 -17.97 14.91
CA ARG A 91 5.09 -18.59 13.58
C ARG A 91 5.95 -17.80 12.61
N ASP A 92 6.64 -18.52 11.74
CA ASP A 92 7.41 -17.93 10.65
C ASP A 92 6.48 -17.68 9.44
N ILE A 93 6.12 -16.41 9.22
CA ILE A 93 5.34 -15.94 8.07
C ILE A 93 6.19 -14.90 7.35
N ARG A 94 6.50 -15.14 6.07
CA ARG A 94 7.35 -14.23 5.27
C ARG A 94 6.60 -12.95 4.92
N PHE A 95 7.31 -11.83 4.91
CA PHE A 95 6.81 -10.57 4.37
C PHE A 95 7.49 -10.31 3.02
N ASP A 96 6.76 -10.52 1.94
CA ASP A 96 7.26 -10.37 0.58
C ASP A 96 6.85 -8.98 0.03
N THR A 97 7.83 -8.23 -0.46
CA THR A 97 7.64 -6.88 -1.05
C THR A 97 8.18 -6.84 -2.49
N PRO A 98 7.56 -7.54 -3.46
CA PRO A 98 8.07 -7.61 -4.83
C PRO A 98 8.39 -6.24 -5.48
N PRO A 99 7.58 -5.17 -5.30
CA PRO A 99 7.86 -3.90 -5.93
C PRO A 99 8.81 -2.99 -5.14
N MET A 100 9.41 -3.44 -4.02
CA MET A 100 10.20 -2.58 -3.10
C MET A 100 11.23 -1.69 -3.81
N TRP A 101 11.86 -2.23 -4.85
CA TRP A 101 12.94 -1.61 -5.61
C TRP A 101 12.58 -1.32 -7.06
N LEU A 102 11.31 -1.44 -7.42
CA LEU A 102 10.83 -1.16 -8.78
C LEU A 102 10.32 0.27 -8.86
N ASP A 103 10.60 0.96 -9.95
CA ASP A 103 9.86 2.16 -10.34
C ASP A 103 8.54 1.81 -11.04
N LYS A 104 7.78 2.82 -11.48
CA LYS A 104 6.49 2.61 -12.17
C LYS A 104 6.67 1.94 -13.53
N ALA A 105 7.71 2.28 -14.28
CA ALA A 105 7.97 1.67 -15.59
C ALA A 105 8.36 0.20 -15.43
N GLU A 106 9.18 -0.13 -14.44
CA GLU A 106 9.56 -1.50 -14.10
C GLU A 106 8.37 -2.31 -13.56
N THR A 107 7.44 -1.66 -12.83
CA THR A 107 6.19 -2.30 -12.40
C THR A 107 5.30 -2.65 -13.59
N TRP A 108 5.20 -1.78 -14.61
CA TRP A 108 4.52 -2.10 -15.86
C TRP A 108 5.21 -3.25 -16.63
N ALA A 109 6.54 -3.24 -16.69
CA ALA A 109 7.31 -4.32 -17.30
C ALA A 109 7.10 -5.66 -16.57
N LEU A 110 6.93 -5.64 -15.25
CA LEU A 110 6.59 -6.83 -14.46
C LEU A 110 5.21 -7.38 -14.83
N ALA A 111 4.21 -6.51 -15.00
CA ALA A 111 2.88 -6.92 -15.47
C ALA A 111 2.95 -7.56 -16.86
N ASP A 112 3.73 -6.98 -17.77
CA ASP A 112 3.95 -7.52 -19.11
C ASP A 112 4.70 -8.86 -19.11
N TYR A 113 5.72 -9.00 -18.26
CA TYR A 113 6.46 -10.26 -18.07
C TYR A 113 5.53 -11.43 -17.69
N TYR A 114 4.49 -11.17 -16.90
CA TYR A 114 3.47 -12.17 -16.53
C TYR A 114 2.30 -12.26 -17.52
N GLY A 115 2.34 -11.54 -18.65
CA GLY A 115 1.27 -11.53 -19.65
C GLY A 115 -0.03 -10.88 -19.17
N ALA A 116 0.05 -10.03 -18.14
CA ALA A 116 -1.11 -9.40 -17.48
C ALA A 116 -1.20 -7.90 -17.77
N LEU A 117 -0.40 -7.37 -18.70
CA LEU A 117 -0.32 -5.93 -19.00
C LEU A 117 -1.70 -5.32 -19.31
N GLU A 118 -2.47 -5.95 -20.20
CA GLU A 118 -3.79 -5.45 -20.59
C GLU A 118 -4.81 -5.52 -19.45
N THR A 119 -4.75 -6.55 -18.62
CA THR A 119 -5.60 -6.66 -17.43
C THR A 119 -5.26 -5.57 -16.43
N VAL A 120 -3.98 -5.38 -16.12
CA VAL A 120 -3.54 -4.32 -15.21
C VAL A 120 -3.95 -2.95 -15.75
N ARG A 121 -3.79 -2.71 -17.05
CA ARG A 121 -4.11 -1.43 -17.68
C ARG A 121 -5.59 -1.10 -17.72
N ASN A 122 -6.46 -2.08 -17.95
CA ASN A 122 -7.86 -1.79 -18.22
C ASN A 122 -8.79 -2.08 -17.03
N GLU A 123 -8.38 -2.95 -16.10
CA GLU A 123 -9.25 -3.49 -15.06
C GLU A 123 -8.91 -3.01 -13.63
N THR A 124 -7.78 -2.30 -13.45
CA THR A 124 -7.38 -1.76 -12.14
C THR A 124 -7.82 -0.31 -11.93
N LEU A 125 -7.76 0.15 -10.69
CA LEU A 125 -8.11 1.52 -10.29
C LEU A 125 -6.96 2.18 -9.54
N THR A 126 -6.34 3.17 -10.17
CA THR A 126 -5.31 4.04 -9.57
C THR A 126 -5.80 5.49 -9.42
N CYS A 127 -6.71 5.94 -10.28
CA CYS A 127 -7.24 7.30 -10.28
C CYS A 127 -7.93 7.65 -8.94
N TYR A 128 -7.51 8.74 -8.30
CA TYR A 128 -8.15 9.26 -7.07
C TYR A 128 -9.62 9.65 -7.25
N ASN A 129 -10.06 9.87 -8.50
CA ASN A 129 -11.45 10.17 -8.84
C ASN A 129 -12.28 8.92 -9.23
N ALA A 130 -11.82 7.73 -8.84
CA ALA A 130 -12.54 6.46 -9.04
C ALA A 130 -12.82 6.10 -10.52
N VAL A 131 -11.91 6.47 -11.44
CA VAL A 131 -11.99 6.07 -12.86
C VAL A 131 -10.98 4.96 -13.14
N GLN A 132 -11.46 3.80 -13.58
CA GLN A 132 -10.61 2.64 -13.90
C GLN A 132 -9.71 2.88 -15.12
N GLY A 133 -8.65 2.08 -15.20
CA GLY A 133 -7.64 2.10 -16.25
C GLY A 133 -6.84 3.39 -16.31
N ASP A 134 -6.68 3.97 -17.51
CA ASP A 134 -5.92 5.20 -17.76
C ASP A 134 -6.44 6.42 -16.93
N GLY A 135 -7.65 6.31 -16.35
CA GLY A 135 -8.20 7.32 -15.45
C GLY A 135 -8.62 8.61 -16.17
N ARG A 136 -8.66 9.73 -15.44
CA ARG A 136 -8.95 11.06 -16.04
C ARG A 136 -7.73 11.79 -16.55
N GLY A 137 -6.52 11.38 -16.13
CA GLY A 137 -5.29 12.12 -16.44
C GLY A 137 -5.15 13.48 -15.73
N GLU A 138 -5.93 13.73 -14.67
CA GLU A 138 -6.00 15.04 -13.98
C GLU A 138 -5.43 15.03 -12.56
N CYS A 139 -5.28 13.85 -11.94
CA CYS A 139 -4.79 13.72 -10.55
C CYS A 139 -3.36 13.17 -10.52
N HIS A 140 -2.64 13.42 -9.43
CA HIS A 140 -1.25 13.00 -9.25
C HIS A 140 -1.05 11.49 -9.53
N ALA A 141 -1.96 10.64 -9.04
CA ALA A 141 -1.89 9.20 -9.27
C ALA A 141 -2.02 8.78 -10.74
N CYS A 142 -2.69 9.57 -11.59
CA CYS A 142 -2.76 9.32 -13.04
C CYS A 142 -1.52 9.81 -13.79
N HIS A 143 -0.71 10.69 -13.19
CA HIS A 143 0.51 11.23 -13.83
C HIS A 143 1.75 10.40 -13.52
N LEU A 144 1.71 9.58 -12.46
CA LEU A 144 2.77 8.66 -12.06
C LEU A 144 2.90 7.45 -13.00
#